data_AF-A0A386RC40-F1
#
_entry.id   AF-A0A386RC40-F1
#
_cell.length_a   1.000
_cell.length_b   1.000
_cell.length_c   1.000
_cell.angle_alpha   90.00
_cell.angle_beta   90.00
_cell.angle_gamma   90.00
#
_symmetry.space_group_name_H-M   'P 1'
#
loop_
_entity.id
_entity.type
_entity.pdbx_description
1 polymer ?
#
loop_
_entity_poly.entity_id
_entity_poly.type
_entity_poly.pdbx_seq_one_letter_code
_entity_poly.pdbx_strand_id
1 'polypeptide(L)'
;MLIVALLTGIDHVLSQDELITVAENISRNSISFFLKNKTKLEILTSDNGDIRFFNKMVEYANKEFAVRMEKMNPNYKAILAQEQSLPPEMVLGIFDINIINVVLQLIKYNDELSPADMRRYIAGYLTRTPLQFLGLMQ
;
A
#
# COMPACT_ATOMS: atom_id res chain seq x y z
N MET A 1 -0.52 -11.23 -1.55
CA MET A 1 -0.84 -12.23 -2.59
C MET A 1 -2.26 -12.11 -3.16
N LEU A 2 -3.31 -11.75 -2.39
CA LEU A 2 -4.69 -11.73 -2.91
C LEU A 2 -5.19 -10.40 -3.53
N ILE A 3 -4.62 -9.24 -3.19
CA ILE A 3 -5.30 -7.94 -3.37
C ILE A 3 -5.32 -7.44 -4.83
N VAL A 4 -4.38 -7.87 -5.66
CA VAL A 4 -4.18 -7.32 -7.01
C VAL A 4 -4.81 -8.19 -8.12
N ALA A 5 -4.98 -9.50 -7.89
CA ALA A 5 -5.44 -10.44 -8.92
C ALA A 5 -6.93 -10.30 -9.30
N LEU A 6 -7.78 -9.76 -8.42
CA LEU A 6 -9.24 -9.85 -8.59
C LEU A 6 -9.94 -8.53 -8.94
N LEU A 7 -9.20 -7.41 -9.06
CA LEU A 7 -9.79 -6.12 -9.46
C LEU A 7 -10.01 -5.98 -10.98
N THR A 8 -9.56 -6.95 -11.79
CA THR A 8 -9.49 -6.81 -13.25
C THR A 8 -10.18 -7.92 -14.04
N GLY A 9 -10.90 -8.85 -13.39
CA GLY A 9 -11.59 -9.94 -14.11
C GLY A 9 -10.62 -10.93 -14.78
N ILE A 10 -9.45 -11.12 -14.20
CA ILE A 10 -8.41 -12.00 -14.72
C ILE A 10 -8.65 -13.43 -14.18
N ASP A 11 -8.67 -14.40 -15.09
CA ASP A 11 -9.02 -15.81 -14.88
C ASP A 11 -7.81 -16.73 -14.60
N HIS A 12 -6.61 -16.15 -14.52
CA HIS A 12 -5.38 -16.84 -14.12
C HIS A 12 -4.71 -16.22 -12.90
N VAL A 13 -3.85 -17.00 -12.23
CA VAL A 13 -2.98 -16.50 -11.17
C VAL A 13 -1.95 -15.56 -11.78
N LEU A 14 -1.94 -14.30 -11.36
CA LEU A 14 -1.01 -13.30 -11.85
C LEU A 14 0.44 -13.62 -11.46
N SER A 15 1.33 -13.55 -12.45
CA SER A 15 2.77 -13.51 -12.22
C SER A 15 3.19 -12.25 -11.45
N GLN A 16 4.39 -12.26 -10.88
CA GLN A 16 4.94 -11.12 -10.15
C GLN A 16 4.97 -9.84 -11.00
N ASP A 17 5.30 -9.95 -12.29
CA ASP A 17 5.40 -8.80 -13.20
C ASP A 17 4.03 -8.27 -13.61
N GLU A 18 3.03 -9.14 -13.74
CA GLU A 18 1.64 -8.74 -13.96
C GLU A 18 1.07 -8.04 -12.71
N LEU A 19 1.38 -8.55 -11.51
CA LEU A 19 1.03 -7.89 -10.24
C LEU A 19 1.65 -6.49 -10.16
N ILE A 20 2.90 -6.33 -10.62
CA ILE A 20 3.56 -5.03 -10.68
C ILE A 20 2.83 -4.10 -11.65
N THR A 21 2.51 -4.56 -12.86
CA THR A 21 1.84 -3.76 -13.87
C THR A 21 0.45 -3.30 -13.43
N VAL A 22 -0.32 -4.18 -12.79
CA VAL A 22 -1.64 -3.82 -12.25
C VAL A 22 -1.48 -2.81 -11.11
N ALA A 23 -0.54 -3.05 -10.18
CA ALA A 23 -0.27 -2.14 -9.07
C ALA A 23 0.19 -0.75 -9.56
N GLU A 24 0.98 -0.68 -10.64
CA GLU A 24 1.36 0.59 -11.27
C GLU A 24 0.16 1.33 -11.86
N ASN A 25 -0.76 0.63 -12.51
CA ASN A 25 -1.93 1.26 -13.11
C ASN A 25 -2.91 1.79 -12.05
N ILE A 26 -3.18 1.02 -10.99
CA ILE A 26 -4.11 1.44 -9.92
C ILE A 26 -3.55 2.57 -9.05
N SER A 27 -2.23 2.65 -8.90
CA SER A 27 -1.57 3.67 -8.05
C SER A 27 -1.32 4.99 -8.78
N ARG A 28 -1.48 5.05 -10.10
CA ARG A 28 -1.16 6.24 -10.94
C ARG A 28 -1.81 7.53 -10.43
N ASN A 29 -3.11 7.49 -10.15
CA ASN A 29 -3.85 8.68 -9.74
C ASN A 29 -3.49 9.10 -8.31
N SER A 30 -3.31 8.12 -7.40
CA SER A 30 -2.90 8.37 -6.02
C SER A 30 -1.51 9.02 -5.97
N ILE A 31 -0.54 8.47 -6.69
CA ILE A 31 0.83 9.03 -6.75
C ILE A 31 0.84 10.42 -7.38
N SER A 32 0.05 10.63 -8.44
CA SER A 32 -0.09 11.96 -9.04
C SER A 32 -0.69 12.98 -8.06
N PHE A 33 -1.69 12.57 -7.27
CA PHE A 33 -2.27 13.41 -6.22
C PHE A 33 -1.24 13.74 -5.14
N PHE A 34 -0.49 12.75 -4.67
CA PHE A 34 0.51 12.96 -3.63
C PHE A 34 1.64 13.88 -4.10
N LEU A 35 2.18 13.67 -5.31
CA LEU A 35 3.23 14.53 -5.88
C LEU A 35 2.74 15.98 -6.05
N LYS A 36 1.52 16.17 -6.54
CA LYS A 36 0.90 17.50 -6.65
C LYS A 36 0.80 18.24 -5.31
N ASN A 37 0.70 17.49 -4.20
CA ASN A 37 0.56 18.03 -2.86
C ASN A 37 1.81 17.82 -1.99
N LYS A 38 2.98 17.47 -2.58
CA LYS A 38 4.23 17.10 -1.88
C LYS A 38 4.52 18.01 -0.70
N THR A 39 4.69 19.31 -0.94
CA THR A 39 5.07 20.27 0.10
C THR A 39 4.08 20.30 1.27
N LYS A 40 2.78 20.21 1.00
CA LYS A 40 1.75 20.19 2.05
C LYS A 40 1.83 18.91 2.86
N LEU A 41 2.01 17.77 2.19
CA LEU A 41 2.15 16.48 2.84
C LEU A 41 3.39 16.45 3.72
N GLU A 42 4.54 16.89 3.21
CA GLU A 42 5.79 16.94 3.97
C GLU A 42 5.67 17.79 5.24
N ILE A 43 5.01 18.95 5.16
CA ILE A 43 4.75 19.79 6.33
C ILE A 43 3.84 19.05 7.32
N LEU A 44 2.70 18.54 6.84
CA LEU A 44 1.68 17.91 7.68
C LEU A 44 2.14 16.59 8.30
N THR A 45 3.07 15.87 7.67
CA THR A 45 3.61 14.59 8.13
C THR A 45 5.04 14.70 8.65
N SER A 46 5.55 15.91 8.90
CA SER A 46 6.83 16.12 9.57
C SER A 46 6.74 15.81 11.06
N ASP A 47 7.87 15.74 11.76
CA ASP A 47 7.94 15.49 13.20
C ASP A 47 7.13 16.52 14.03
N ASN A 48 7.07 17.77 13.54
CA ASN A 48 6.27 18.86 14.12
C ASN A 48 4.95 19.10 13.35
N GLY A 49 4.54 18.14 12.52
CA GLY A 49 3.35 18.20 11.69
C GLY A 49 2.06 17.95 12.47
N ASP A 50 0.96 17.75 11.74
CA ASP A 50 -0.33 17.45 12.34
C ASP A 50 -0.52 15.93 12.47
N ILE A 51 -0.27 15.40 13.67
CA ILE A 51 -0.49 13.99 13.95
C ILE A 51 -1.95 13.56 13.68
N ARG A 52 -2.93 14.46 13.81
CA ARG A 52 -4.33 14.15 13.50
C ARG A 52 -4.56 14.01 12.00
N PHE A 53 -3.80 14.72 11.17
CA PHE A 53 -3.82 14.52 9.73
C PHE A 53 -3.31 13.12 9.37
N PHE A 54 -2.15 12.72 9.91
CA PHE A 54 -1.59 11.39 9.67
C PHE A 54 -2.54 10.28 10.13
N ASN A 55 -3.08 10.40 11.35
CA ASN A 55 -4.04 9.43 11.90
C ASN A 55 -5.30 9.31 11.03
N LYS A 56 -5.79 10.43 10.46
CA LYS A 56 -6.91 10.39 9.51
C LYS A 56 -6.54 9.69 8.21
N MET A 57 -5.34 9.88 7.67
CA MET A 57 -4.89 9.15 6.48
C MET A 57 -4.92 7.64 6.73
N VAL A 58 -4.40 7.21 7.88
CA VAL A 58 -4.44 5.80 8.30
C VAL A 58 -5.88 5.32 8.45
N GLU A 59 -6.74 6.07 9.13
CA GLU A 59 -8.15 5.71 9.32
C GLU A 59 -8.89 5.53 7.97
N TYR A 60 -8.68 6.45 7.02
CA TYR A 60 -9.28 6.35 5.70
C TYR A 60 -8.73 5.16 4.90
N ALA A 61 -7.42 4.90 4.97
CA ALA A 61 -6.81 3.74 4.34
C ALA A 61 -7.38 2.43 4.90
N ASN A 62 -7.43 2.28 6.23
CA ASN A 62 -8.00 1.11 6.91
C ASN A 62 -9.46 0.87 6.49
N LYS A 63 -10.28 1.92 6.42
CA LYS A 63 -11.69 1.81 6.01
C LYS A 63 -11.81 1.35 4.56
N GLU A 64 -11.03 1.93 3.66
CA GLU A 64 -11.03 1.58 2.24
C GLU A 64 -10.58 0.13 2.03
N PHE A 65 -9.50 -0.26 2.71
CA PHE A 65 -8.94 -1.59 2.68
C PHE A 65 -9.93 -2.64 3.21
N ALA A 66 -10.56 -2.39 4.37
CA ALA A 66 -11.57 -3.27 4.94
C ALA A 66 -12.76 -3.46 3.98
N VAL A 67 -13.25 -2.38 3.36
CA VAL A 67 -14.32 -2.46 2.35
C VAL A 67 -13.92 -3.32 1.15
N ARG A 68 -12.67 -3.20 0.67
CA ARG A 68 -12.17 -4.05 -0.42
C ARG A 68 -12.03 -5.51 0.00
N MET A 69 -11.44 -5.77 1.15
CA MET A 69 -11.25 -7.13 1.66
C MET A 69 -12.57 -7.85 1.88
N GLU A 70 -13.57 -7.17 2.42
CA GLU A 70 -14.92 -7.71 2.60
C GLU A 70 -15.56 -8.10 1.26
N LYS A 71 -15.41 -7.26 0.23
CA LYS A 71 -15.91 -7.56 -1.13
C LYS A 71 -15.16 -8.72 -1.78
N MET A 72 -13.86 -8.83 -1.54
CA MET A 72 -13.01 -9.85 -2.13
C MET A 72 -13.17 -11.21 -1.46
N ASN A 73 -13.30 -11.23 -0.14
CA ASN A 73 -13.51 -12.42 0.65
C ASN A 73 -14.29 -12.06 1.92
N PRO A 74 -15.62 -12.25 1.94
CA PRO A 74 -16.46 -11.94 3.10
C PRO A 74 -16.02 -12.64 4.41
N ASN A 75 -15.24 -13.73 4.31
CA ASN A 75 -14.78 -14.50 5.47
C ASN A 75 -13.35 -14.13 5.93
N TYR A 76 -12.72 -13.10 5.35
CA TYR A 76 -11.31 -12.79 5.60
C TYR A 76 -10.98 -12.54 7.08
N LYS A 77 -11.89 -11.93 7.85
CA LYS A 77 -11.70 -11.67 9.29
C LYS A 77 -11.62 -12.96 10.10
N ALA A 78 -12.45 -13.94 9.76
CA ALA A 78 -12.43 -15.25 10.42
C ALA A 78 -11.14 -16.02 10.12
N ILE A 79 -10.65 -15.92 8.88
CA ILE A 79 -9.37 -16.51 8.48
C ILE A 79 -8.23 -15.83 9.25
N LEU A 80 -8.17 -14.50 9.28
CA LEU A 80 -7.14 -13.77 10.02
C LEU A 80 -7.17 -14.11 11.52
N ALA A 81 -8.34 -14.23 12.13
CA ALA A 81 -8.48 -14.59 13.54
C ALA A 81 -8.03 -16.04 13.85
N GLN A 82 -8.01 -16.93 12.86
CA GLN A 82 -7.50 -18.30 13.00
C GLN A 82 -6.00 -18.39 12.73
N GLU A 83 -5.49 -17.61 11.77
CA GLU A 83 -4.09 -17.64 11.33
C GLU A 83 -3.16 -16.76 12.17
N GLN A 84 -3.70 -15.75 12.85
CA GLN A 84 -2.93 -14.78 13.62
C GLN A 84 -3.34 -14.81 15.10
N SER A 85 -2.37 -14.68 16.00
CA SER A 85 -2.63 -14.47 17.44
C SER A 85 -3.05 -13.03 17.75
N LEU A 86 -2.93 -12.12 16.78
CA LEU A 86 -3.25 -10.70 16.89
C LEU A 86 -4.65 -10.41 16.29
N PRO A 87 -5.38 -9.41 16.83
CA PRO A 87 -6.64 -8.99 16.25
C PRO A 87 -6.49 -8.60 14.77
N PRO A 88 -7.39 -9.01 13.87
CA PRO A 88 -7.34 -8.66 12.46
C PRO A 88 -7.18 -7.15 12.22
N GLU A 89 -7.89 -6.32 12.98
CA GLU A 89 -7.83 -4.85 12.87
C GLU A 89 -6.43 -4.31 13.18
N MET A 90 -5.70 -4.94 14.11
CA MET A 90 -4.33 -4.57 14.46
C MET A 90 -3.37 -4.91 13.32
N VAL A 91 -3.50 -6.11 12.75
CA VAL A 91 -2.66 -6.56 11.62
C VAL A 91 -2.84 -5.64 10.41
N LEU A 92 -4.09 -5.29 10.09
CA LEU A 92 -4.41 -4.38 8.99
C LEU A 92 -3.92 -2.96 9.25
N GLY A 93 -4.11 -2.46 10.47
CA GLY A 93 -3.62 -1.13 10.84
C GLY A 93 -2.10 -1.00 10.71
N ILE A 94 -1.34 -2.03 11.11
CA ILE A 94 0.12 -2.06 10.92
C ILE A 94 0.47 -2.02 9.43
N PHE A 95 -0.22 -2.80 8.61
CA PHE A 95 0.01 -2.84 7.17
C PHE A 95 -0.22 -1.47 6.50
N ASP A 96 -1.36 -0.83 6.78
CA ASP A 96 -1.72 0.44 6.16
C ASP A 96 -0.82 1.60 6.61
N ILE A 97 -0.42 1.63 7.89
CA ILE A 97 0.60 2.58 8.39
C ILE A 97 1.90 2.45 7.60
N ASN A 98 2.37 1.22 7.40
CA ASN A 98 3.62 0.97 6.71
C ASN A 98 3.55 1.39 5.23
N ILE A 99 2.45 1.11 4.53
CA ILE A 99 2.26 1.56 3.15
C ILE A 99 2.23 3.08 3.05
N ILE A 100 1.53 3.77 3.95
CA ILE A 100 1.50 5.24 3.97
C ILE A 100 2.92 5.78 4.18
N ASN A 101 3.69 5.22 5.11
CA ASN A 101 5.06 5.63 5.35
C ASN A 101 5.98 5.40 4.14
N VAL A 102 5.85 4.26 3.46
CA VAL A 102 6.58 3.99 2.20
C VAL A 102 6.25 5.06 1.16
N VAL A 103 4.97 5.35 0.95
CA VAL A 103 4.53 6.37 -0.01
C VAL A 103 5.11 7.74 0.34
N LEU A 104 4.97 8.18 1.58
CA LEU A 104 5.49 9.46 2.06
C LEU A 104 7.01 9.55 1.89
N GLN A 105 7.73 8.46 2.16
CA GLN A 105 9.17 8.41 1.97
C GLN A 105 9.54 8.56 0.50
N LEU A 106 8.89 7.82 -0.41
CA LEU A 106 9.17 7.90 -1.85
C LEU A 106 8.92 9.30 -2.41
N ILE A 107 7.86 9.98 -1.95
CA ILE A 107 7.52 11.35 -2.40
C ILE A 107 8.60 12.37 -1.99
N LYS A 108 9.24 12.19 -0.84
CA LYS A 108 10.36 13.07 -0.41
C LYS A 108 11.51 13.04 -1.42
N TYR A 109 11.79 11.88 -2.00
CA TYR A 109 12.84 11.67 -3.00
C TYR A 109 12.35 11.80 -4.45
N ASN A 110 11.26 12.52 -4.73
CA ASN A 110 10.74 12.66 -6.11
C ASN A 110 11.67 13.38 -7.09
N ASP A 111 12.69 14.08 -6.59
CA ASP A 111 13.72 14.70 -7.41
C ASP A 111 14.74 13.65 -7.93
N GLU A 112 14.80 12.48 -7.29
CA GLU A 112 15.69 11.35 -7.60
C GLU A 112 14.95 10.12 -8.15
N LEU A 113 13.67 9.94 -7.79
CA LEU A 113 12.82 8.85 -8.25
C LEU A 113 11.75 9.35 -9.21
N SER A 114 11.65 8.72 -10.39
CA SER A 114 10.52 8.99 -11.28
C SER A 114 9.21 8.47 -10.67
N PRO A 115 8.06 9.05 -11.04
CA PRO A 115 6.76 8.53 -10.62
C PRO A 115 6.54 7.07 -11.02
N ALA A 116 7.19 6.58 -12.09
CA ALA A 116 7.13 5.17 -12.47
C ALA A 116 7.90 4.29 -11.50
N ASP A 117 9.11 4.71 -11.10
CA ASP A 117 9.93 3.98 -10.13
C ASP A 117 9.25 3.89 -8.76
N MET A 118 8.57 4.97 -8.33
CA MET A 118 7.78 4.95 -7.09
C MET A 118 6.67 3.90 -7.12
N ARG A 119 5.93 3.83 -8.24
CA ARG A 119 4.85 2.86 -8.40
C ARG A 119 5.38 1.43 -8.42
N ARG A 120 6.52 1.22 -9.09
CA ARG A 120 7.20 -0.08 -9.11
C ARG A 120 7.69 -0.48 -7.72
N TYR A 121 8.22 0.46 -6.94
CA TYR A 121 8.61 0.23 -5.55
C TYR A 121 7.42 -0.20 -4.69
N ILE A 122 6.33 0.56 -4.74
CA ILE A 122 5.10 0.26 -3.98
C ILE A 122 4.55 -1.11 -4.37
N ALA A 123 4.51 -1.41 -5.67
CA ALA A 123 4.09 -2.69 -6.18
C ALA A 123 4.98 -3.84 -5.66
N GLY A 124 6.30 -3.64 -5.66
CA GLY A 124 7.26 -4.58 -5.10
C GLY A 124 7.04 -4.79 -3.61
N TYR A 125 6.89 -3.73 -2.82
CA TYR A 125 6.63 -3.80 -1.38
C TYR A 125 5.33 -4.54 -1.05
N LEU A 126 4.29 -4.36 -1.87
CA LEU A 126 3.00 -5.05 -1.72
C LEU A 126 3.03 -6.53 -2.10
N THR A 127 4.02 -6.95 -2.90
CA THR A 127 4.03 -8.28 -3.54
C THR A 127 5.23 -9.15 -3.18
N ARG A 128 6.26 -8.58 -2.54
CA ARG A 128 7.50 -9.26 -2.15
C ARG A 128 7.77 -9.04 -0.67
N THR A 129 8.48 -9.97 -0.05
CA THR A 129 9.12 -9.68 1.24
C THR A 129 10.17 -8.57 1.06
N PRO A 130 10.47 -7.75 2.09
CA PRO A 130 11.47 -6.68 1.98
C PRO A 130 12.84 -7.14 1.44
N LEU A 131 13.23 -8.38 1.74
CA LEU A 131 14.50 -8.97 1.29
C LEU A 131 14.45 -9.41 -0.18
N GLN A 132 13.33 -9.92 -0.66
CA GLN A 132 13.11 -10.21 -2.09
C GLN A 132 13.00 -8.93 -2.93
N PHE A 133 12.52 -7.84 -2.33
CA PHE A 133 12.47 -6.53 -2.98
C PHE A 133 13.88 -5.95 -3.18
N LEU A 134 14.76 -6.08 -2.19
CA LEU A 134 16.15 -5.59 -2.25
C LEU A 134 17.08 -6.49 -3.10
N GLY A 135 16.57 -7.58 -3.68
CA GLY A 135 17.38 -8.57 -4.40
C GLY A 135 18.29 -9.39 -3.47
N LEU A 136 17.98 -9.45 -2.17
CA LEU A 136 18.77 -10.11 -1.14
C LEU A 136 18.28 -11.54 -0.83
N MET A 137 17.14 -11.93 -1.40
CA MET A 137 16.66 -13.32 -1.44
C MET A 137 15.96 -13.57 -2.78
N GLN A 138 16.10 -14.80 -3.28
CA GLN A 138 15.34 -15.29 -4.44
C GLN A 138 13.93 -15.65 -4.02
#